data_AF-A0ABD0PZW8-F1
#
_entry.id   AF-A0ABD0PZW8-F1
#
_cell.length_a   1.000
_cell.length_b   1.000
_cell.length_c   1.000
_cell.angle_alpha   90.00
_cell.angle_beta   90.00
_cell.angle_gamma   90.00
#
_symmetry.space_group_name_H-M   'P 1'
#
loop_
_entity.id
_entity.type
_entity.pdbx_description
1 polymer ?
#
loop_
_entity_poly.entity_id
_entity_poly.type
_entity_poly.pdbx_seq_one_letter_code
_entity_poly.pdbx_strand_id
1 'polypeptide(L)' 'YKMISEFTWPNHDLPSDKEAVKRLLQGCGFEHDVAYGKTKVFIRTPRTIFSLEEQRAEMVKRIVLFLQKV' A
#
# COMPACT_ATOMS: atom_id res chain seq x y z
N TYR A 1 4.81 1.55 0.45
CA TYR A 1 3.35 1.57 0.63
C TYR A 1 2.81 0.65 1.73
N LYS A 2 3.58 -0.31 2.27
CA LYS A 2 3.09 -1.27 3.29
C LYS A 2 2.33 -0.66 4.47
N MET A 3 2.67 0.57 4.87
CA MET A 3 2.03 1.31 5.96
C MET A 3 0.60 1.79 5.68
N ILE A 4 0.15 1.76 4.42
CA ILE A 4 -1.20 2.20 4.03
C ILE A 4 -2.25 1.16 4.41
N SER A 5 -1.87 -0.13 4.44
CA SER A 5 -2.78 -1.22 4.72
C SER A 5 -2.40 -1.93 6.01
N GLU A 6 -3.39 -2.13 6.88
CA GLU A 6 -3.27 -2.89 8.13
C GLU A 6 -2.86 -4.35 7.87
N PHE A 7 -3.18 -4.91 6.69
CA PHE A 7 -2.80 -6.27 6.31
C PHE A 7 -1.31 -6.40 5.94
N THR A 8 -0.64 -5.28 5.69
CA THR A 8 0.77 -5.28 5.28
C THR A 8 1.69 -4.55 6.26
N TRP A 9 1.14 -3.91 7.28
CA TRP A 9 1.87 -3.19 8.32
C TRP A 9 1.76 -3.89 9.68
N PRO A 10 2.86 -3.98 10.47
CA PRO A 10 4.22 -3.55 10.15
C PRO A 10 4.92 -4.51 9.19
N ASN A 11 4.55 -5.79 9.19
CA ASN A 11 4.99 -6.83 8.27
C ASN A 11 3.75 -7.64 7.86
N HIS A 12 3.75 -8.26 6.67
CA HIS A 12 2.64 -9.11 6.24
C HIS A 12 2.93 -10.58 6.53
N ASP A 13 1.87 -11.34 6.86
CA ASP A 13 1.92 -12.80 7.04
C ASP A 13 1.34 -13.55 5.83
N LEU A 14 1.15 -12.85 4.72
CA LEU A 14 0.58 -13.42 3.49
C LEU A 14 1.56 -14.38 2.79
N PRO A 15 1.06 -15.38 2.03
CA PRO A 15 1.90 -16.42 1.43
C PRO A 15 2.98 -15.93 0.45
N SER A 16 2.83 -14.71 -0.09
CA SER A 16 3.86 -14.09 -0.93
C SER A 16 3.72 -12.58 -0.99
N ASP A 17 4.82 -11.90 -1.34
CA ASP A 17 4.84 -10.45 -1.59
C ASP A 17 3.84 -10.04 -2.67
N LYS A 18 3.62 -10.89 -3.69
CA LYS A 18 2.66 -10.62 -4.77
C LYS A 18 1.23 -10.57 -4.22
N GLU A 19 0.88 -11.49 -3.32
CA GLU A 19 -0.43 -11.49 -2.66
C GLU A 19 -0.57 -10.30 -1.69
N ALA A 20 0.50 -9.92 -1.00
CA ALA A 20 0.51 -8.72 -0.16
C ALA A 20 0.25 -7.45 -0.96
N VAL A 21 0.90 -7.29 -2.11
CA VAL A 21 0.68 -6.14 -3.01
C VAL A 21 -0.74 -6.14 -3.57
N LYS A 22 -1.29 -7.30 -3.93
CA LYS A 22 -2.69 -7.41 -4.36
C LYS A 22 -3.67 -6.96 -3.27
N ARG A 23 -3.52 -7.47 -2.05
CA ARG A 23 -4.39 -7.07 -0.93
C ARG A 23 -4.27 -5.58 -0.61
N LEU A 24 -3.06 -5.02 -0.67
CA LEU A 24 -2.86 -3.59 -0.51
C LEU A 24 -3.62 -2.78 -1.57
N LEU A 25 -3.47 -3.13 -2.85
CA LEU A 25 -4.10 -2.38 -3.94
C LEU A 25 -5.62 -2.57 -3.97
N GLN A 26 -6.12 -3.74 -3.59
CA GLN A 26 -7.55 -4.00 -3.39
C GLN A 26 -8.11 -3.16 -2.25
N GLY A 27 -7.42 -3.10 -1.11
CA GLY A 27 -7.81 -2.26 0.03
C GLY A 27 -7.80 -0.77 -0.29
N CYS A 28 -6.97 -0.33 -1.24
CA CYS A 28 -6.94 1.04 -1.75
C CYS A 28 -7.95 1.30 -2.89
N GLY A 29 -8.67 0.28 -3.37
CA GLY A 29 -9.64 0.40 -4.47
C GLY A 29 -9.03 0.53 -5.87
N PHE A 30 -7.74 0.21 -6.06
CA PHE A 30 -7.01 0.41 -7.33
C PHE A 30 -6.84 -0.86 -8.16
N GLU A 31 -7.51 -1.96 -7.82
CA GLU A 31 -7.37 -3.25 -8.53
C GLU A 31 -7.62 -3.15 -10.05
N HIS A 32 -8.53 -2.26 -10.47
CA HIS A 32 -8.88 -2.05 -11.87
C HIS A 32 -7.80 -1.29 -12.68
N ASP A 33 -6.88 -0.61 -12.01
CA ASP A 33 -5.87 0.26 -12.64
C ASP A 33 -4.45 -0.30 -12.58
N VAL A 34 -4.31 -1.59 -12.26
CA VAL A 34 -3.02 -2.25 -12.08
C VAL A 34 -2.95 -3.57 -12.86
N ALA A 35 -1.73 -3.95 -13.22
CA ALA A 35 -1.41 -5.25 -13.79
C ALA A 35 -0.23 -5.88 -13.05
N TYR A 36 -0.25 -7.20 -12.87
CA TYR A 36 0.77 -7.91 -12.12
C TYR A 36 1.66 -8.74 -13.03
N GLY A 37 2.90 -8.31 -13.22
CA GLY A 37 3.93 -9.10 -13.89
C GLY A 37 4.43 -10.26 -13.03
N LYS A 38 5.54 -10.87 -13.47
CA LYS A 38 6.20 -11.95 -12.72
C LYS A 38 6.80 -11.45 -11.40
N THR A 39 7.46 -10.30 -11.43
CA THR A 39 8.22 -9.75 -10.29
C THR A 39 7.86 -8.29 -9.96
N LYS A 40 7.00 -7.65 -10.75
CA LYS A 40 6.66 -6.23 -10.62
C LYS A 40 5.16 -6.00 -10.80
N VAL A 41 4.64 -4.99 -10.13
CA VAL A 41 3.33 -4.41 -10.42
C VAL A 41 3.49 -3.24 -11.38
N PHE A 42 2.56 -3.10 -12.31
CA PHE A 42 2.48 -2.00 -13.26
C PHE A 42 1.20 -1.23 -12.97
N ILE A 43 1.32 0.09 -12.83
CA ILE A 43 0.20 0.98 -12.54
C ILE A 43 -0.08 1.78 -13.81
N ARG A 44 -1.32 1.75 -14.29
CA ARG A 44 -1.68 2.28 -15.61
C ARG A 44 -1.74 3.81 -15.60
N THR A 45 -2.30 4.44 -14.56
CA THR A 45 -2.45 5.90 -14.52
C THR A 45 -1.60 6.57 -13.45
N PRO A 46 -1.11 7.79 -13.70
CA PRO A 46 -0.38 8.55 -12.69
C PRO A 46 -1.26 8.92 -11.49
N ARG A 47 -2.59 9.05 -11.69
CA ARG A 47 -3.55 9.37 -10.63
C ARG A 47 -3.50 8.35 -9.49
N THR A 48 -3.38 7.07 -9.81
CA THR A 48 -3.25 5.99 -8.83
C THR A 48 -1.99 6.16 -7.98
N ILE A 49 -0.85 6.51 -8.59
CA ILE A 49 0.41 6.77 -7.86
C ILE A 49 0.26 7.97 -6.92
N PHE A 50 -0.28 9.08 -7.41
CA PHE A 50 -0.49 10.27 -6.57
C PHE A 50 -1.39 9.98 -5.37
N SER A 51 -2.47 9.23 -5.59
CA SER A 51 -3.39 8.85 -4.50
C SER A 51 -2.72 7.95 -3.47
N LEU A 52 -1.86 7.01 -3.89
CA LEU A 52 -1.08 6.15 -3.00
C LEU A 52 -0.05 6.95 -2.19
N GLU A 53 0.63 7.94 -2.79
CA GLU A 53 1.56 8.80 -2.06
C GLU A 53 0.88 9.70 -1.04
N GLU A 54 -0.31 10.25 -1.36
CA GLU A 54 -1.09 11.04 -0.42
C GLU A 54 -1.50 10.21 0.80
N GLN A 55 -2.04 9.01 0.58
CA GLN A 55 -2.37 8.08 1.65
C GLN A 55 -1.13 7.70 2.49
N ARG A 56 0.03 7.50 1.84
CA ARG A 56 1.29 7.24 2.53
C ARG A 56 1.67 8.41 3.44
N ALA A 57 1.61 9.64 2.93
CA ALA A 57 1.98 10.83 3.68
C ALA A 57 1.11 11.01 4.94
N GLU A 58 -0.19 10.77 4.83
CA GLU A 58 -1.11 10.79 5.97
C GLU A 58 -0.79 9.71 7.01
N MET A 59 -0.49 8.49 6.56
CA MET A 59 -0.12 7.40 7.48
C MET A 59 1.21 7.65 8.19
N VAL A 60 2.20 8.25 7.52
CA VAL A 60 3.46 8.66 8.17
C VAL A 60 3.17 9.61 9.33
N LYS A 61 2.34 10.64 9.12
CA LYS A 61 1.97 11.59 10.19
C LYS A 61 1.33 10.87 11.37
N ARG A 62 0.38 9.97 11.11
CA ARG A 62 -0.30 9.19 12.17
C ARG A 62 0.67 8.33 12.98
N ILE A 63 1.60 7.64 12.31
CA ILE A 63 2.60 6.80 12.98
C ILE A 63 3.54 7.66 13.82
N VAL A 64 4.00 8.81 13.31
CA VAL A 64 4.84 9.73 14.08
C VAL A 64 4.11 10.21 15.33
N LEU A 65 2.85 10.64 15.20
CA LEU A 65 2.03 11.08 16.34
C LEU A 65 1.81 9.96 17.35
N PHE A 66 1.61 8.72 16.89
CA PHE A 66 1.50 7.56 17.77
C PHE A 66 2.79 7.36 18.55
N LEU A 67 3.94 7.29 17.88
CA LEU A 67 5.25 7.08 18.51
C LEU A 67 5.63 8.19 19.49
N GLN A 68 5.25 9.44 19.24
CA GLN A 68 5.50 10.57 20.15
C GLN A 68 4.67 10.51 21.43
N LYS A 69 3.57 9.75 21.44
CA LYS A 69 2.70 9.57 22.62
C LYS A 69 3.05 8.34 23.45
N VAL A 70 3.95 7.48 22.95
CA VAL A 70 4.47 6.31 23.68
C VAL A 70 5.50 6.75 24.70
#